data_AF-A0ABD5QSA4-F1
#
_entry.id   AF-A0ABD5QSA4-F1
#
_cell.length_a   1.000
_cell.length_b   1.000
_cell.length_c   1.000
_cell.angle_alpha   90.00
_cell.angle_beta   90.00
_cell.angle_gamma   90.00
#
_symmetry.space_group_name_H-M   'P 1'
#
loop_
_entity.id
_entity.type
_entity.pdbx_description
1 polymer ?
#
loop_
_entity_poly.entity_id
_entity_poly.type
_entity_poly.pdbx_seq_one_letter_code
_entity_poly.pdbx_strand_id
1 'polypeptide(L)'
;MFPREYRGVVFAVGLFLVVQLGALALVPEFTESGYQPVEDPQDPTNSLVYIVAIVAMTGLMLAAFRYEFDWAIRLLIVGVSAWLSWYVFAAFAPPLLAAVPAIAVAVGLLVHPEWYVIDAAGVLMGAGAAGLFGISFGILPALVLLTFLAVYDAISVYGTEHMLSLAEGVMDLNIPVVLVIPLSLSYSLLEEDDPADGNDPADGNDPADGDGVDGGEIDDETDGVAGDEADHAADVPDIEERDAFFIGLGDAVIPAVMVASAATFSSAPALSVPFIGLNLPALLAMGGTLAGLLVLLRWVMKGRPHAGLPLLNGGAIGGYLLGALVAGVPLVEALGLGVVF
;
A
#
# COMPACT_ATOMS: atom_id res chain seq x y z
N MET A 1 4.13 12.91 27.17
CA MET A 1 4.92 12.33 26.06
C MET A 1 3.90 11.64 25.16
N PHE A 2 3.77 12.02 23.89
CA PHE A 2 2.88 11.28 22.99
C PHE A 2 3.49 9.89 22.74
N PRO A 3 2.72 8.79 22.80
CA PRO A 3 3.24 7.46 22.48
C PRO A 3 3.87 7.45 21.08
N ARG A 4 4.98 6.72 20.90
CA ARG A 4 5.70 6.60 19.62
C ARG A 4 4.76 6.16 18.49
N GLU A 5 3.84 5.25 18.81
CA GLU A 5 2.77 4.75 17.95
C GLU A 5 1.90 5.87 17.33
N TYR A 6 1.57 6.92 18.11
CA TYR A 6 0.73 8.01 17.60
C TYR A 6 1.43 8.78 16.47
N ARG A 7 2.77 8.87 16.52
CA ARG A 7 3.55 9.51 15.46
C ARG A 7 3.51 8.66 14.19
N GLY A 8 3.64 7.34 14.32
CA GLY A 8 3.49 6.41 13.20
C GLY A 8 2.10 6.52 12.56
N VAL A 9 1.04 6.56 13.36
CA VAL A 9 -0.34 6.74 12.86
C VAL A 9 -0.50 8.07 12.11
N VAL A 10 -0.01 9.17 12.67
CA VAL A 10 -0.08 10.48 12.01
C VAL A 10 0.71 10.49 10.70
N PHE A 11 1.87 9.84 10.67
CA PHE A 11 2.68 9.72 9.46
C PHE A 11 1.97 8.90 8.38
N ALA A 12 1.41 7.74 8.73
CA ALA A 12 0.63 6.90 7.83
C ALA A 12 -0.57 7.64 7.23
N VAL A 13 -1.34 8.36 8.07
CA VAL A 13 -2.44 9.23 7.64
C VAL A 13 -1.94 10.31 6.69
N GLY A 14 -0.78 10.91 6.98
CA GLY A 14 -0.11 11.88 6.13
C GLY A 14 0.22 11.32 4.75
N LEU A 15 0.83 10.14 4.65
CA LEU A 15 1.15 9.48 3.39
C LEU A 15 -0.11 9.23 2.55
N PHE A 16 -1.15 8.64 3.16
CA PHE A 16 -2.43 8.39 2.47
C PHE A 16 -3.06 9.68 1.97
N LEU A 17 -3.00 10.75 2.74
CA LEU A 17 -3.56 12.04 2.37
C LEU A 17 -2.77 12.68 1.22
N VAL A 18 -1.43 12.61 1.22
CA VAL A 18 -0.60 13.12 0.13
C VAL A 18 -0.85 12.34 -1.16
N VAL A 19 -0.98 11.00 -1.10
CA VAL A 19 -1.32 10.18 -2.28
C VAL A 19 -2.66 10.61 -2.88
N GLN A 20 -3.69 10.79 -2.04
CA GLN A 20 -5.03 11.19 -2.50
C GLN A 20 -5.05 12.61 -3.08
N LEU A 21 -4.42 13.57 -2.40
CA LEU A 21 -4.33 14.94 -2.89
C LEU A 21 -3.49 15.03 -4.16
N GLY A 22 -2.39 14.28 -4.24
CA GLY A 22 -1.54 14.18 -5.42
C GLY A 22 -2.32 13.61 -6.61
N ALA A 23 -3.09 12.54 -6.40
CA ALA A 23 -3.95 11.98 -7.45
C ALA A 23 -4.95 13.02 -7.97
N LEU A 24 -5.65 13.72 -7.08
CA LEU A 24 -6.60 14.77 -7.47
C LEU A 24 -5.95 15.95 -8.19
N ALA A 25 -4.72 16.31 -7.81
CA ALA A 25 -3.96 17.36 -8.44
C ALA A 25 -3.35 16.95 -9.80
N LEU A 26 -3.37 15.66 -10.15
CA LEU A 26 -2.87 15.14 -11.43
C LEU A 26 -3.98 14.86 -12.44
N VAL A 27 -5.21 14.64 -11.96
CA VAL A 27 -6.38 14.32 -12.80
C VAL A 27 -6.58 15.34 -13.94
N PRO A 28 -6.58 16.67 -13.70
CA PRO A 28 -6.79 17.65 -14.77
C PRO A 28 -5.70 17.55 -15.84
N GLU A 29 -4.44 17.51 -15.44
CA GLU A 29 -3.28 17.50 -16.34
C GLU A 29 -3.18 16.19 -17.12
N PHE A 30 -3.50 15.05 -16.51
CA PHE A 30 -3.57 13.77 -17.21
C PHE A 30 -4.70 13.72 -18.23
N THR A 31 -5.85 14.33 -17.91
CA THR A 31 -6.99 14.43 -18.83
C THR A 31 -6.63 15.32 -20.02
N GLU A 32 -6.02 16.49 -19.78
CA GLU A 32 -5.57 17.42 -20.82
C GLU A 32 -4.45 16.84 -21.69
N SER A 33 -3.57 16.04 -21.11
CA SER A 33 -2.47 15.35 -21.81
C SER A 33 -2.94 14.11 -22.60
N GLY A 34 -4.22 13.74 -22.51
CA GLY A 34 -4.77 12.57 -23.20
C GLY A 34 -4.23 11.24 -22.68
N TYR A 35 -3.89 11.16 -21.40
CA TYR A 35 -3.35 9.95 -20.78
C TYR A 35 -4.41 8.91 -20.41
N GLN A 36 -5.68 9.15 -20.74
CA GLN A 36 -6.75 8.18 -20.57
C GLN A 36 -6.48 6.94 -21.45
N PRO A 37 -6.14 5.78 -20.89
CA PRO A 37 -5.75 4.60 -21.65
C PRO A 37 -6.92 3.84 -22.28
N VAL A 38 -8.13 4.04 -21.75
CA VAL A 38 -9.34 3.33 -22.18
C VAL A 38 -10.25 4.24 -23.01
N GLU A 39 -10.95 3.64 -23.98
CA GLU A 39 -11.86 4.37 -24.87
C GLU A 39 -13.14 4.80 -24.15
N ASP A 40 -13.78 3.88 -23.42
CA ASP A 40 -14.97 4.14 -22.60
C ASP A 40 -14.68 3.83 -21.12
N PRO A 41 -14.42 4.85 -20.28
CA PRO A 41 -14.22 4.65 -18.85
C PRO A 41 -15.42 4.07 -18.11
N GLN A 42 -16.64 4.17 -18.63
CA GLN A 42 -17.84 3.68 -17.94
C GLN A 42 -18.10 2.17 -18.18
N ASP A 43 -17.40 1.53 -19.12
CA ASP A 43 -17.57 0.11 -19.41
C ASP A 43 -17.10 -0.76 -18.22
N PRO A 44 -18.00 -1.53 -17.56
CA PRO A 44 -17.64 -2.44 -16.45
C PRO A 44 -16.66 -3.54 -16.86
N THR A 45 -16.51 -3.83 -18.15
CA THR A 45 -15.53 -4.79 -18.67
C THR A 45 -14.09 -4.34 -18.37
N ASN A 46 -13.83 -3.04 -18.26
CA ASN A 46 -12.52 -2.51 -17.88
C ASN A 46 -12.05 -3.11 -16.56
N SER A 47 -12.91 -3.18 -15.54
CA SER A 47 -12.57 -3.77 -14.23
C SER A 47 -12.14 -5.22 -14.37
N LEU A 48 -12.83 -6.00 -15.21
CA LEU A 48 -12.50 -7.41 -15.43
C LEU A 48 -11.14 -7.57 -16.12
N VAL A 49 -10.88 -6.78 -17.16
CA VAL A 49 -9.57 -6.79 -17.86
C VAL A 49 -8.45 -6.47 -16.89
N TYR A 50 -8.61 -5.47 -16.05
CA TYR A 50 -7.61 -5.11 -15.06
C TYR A 50 -7.46 -6.13 -13.94
N ILE A 51 -8.53 -6.74 -13.46
CA ILE A 51 -8.44 -7.85 -12.49
C ILE A 51 -7.62 -9.00 -13.08
N VAL A 52 -7.88 -9.39 -14.34
CA VAL A 52 -7.10 -10.42 -15.03
C VAL A 52 -5.64 -10.00 -15.19
N ALA A 53 -5.38 -8.74 -15.54
CA ALA A 53 -4.03 -8.20 -15.67
C ALA A 53 -3.26 -8.21 -14.33
N ILE A 54 -3.92 -7.84 -13.23
CA ILE A 54 -3.36 -7.90 -11.87
C ILE A 54 -2.99 -9.34 -11.53
N VAL A 55 -3.92 -10.29 -11.70
CA VAL A 55 -3.66 -11.71 -11.42
C VAL A 55 -2.52 -12.25 -12.27
N ALA A 56 -2.47 -11.91 -13.56
CA ALA A 56 -1.40 -12.32 -14.46
C ALA A 56 -0.05 -11.73 -14.04
N MET A 57 -0.01 -10.44 -13.68
CA MET A 57 1.21 -9.76 -13.25
C MET A 57 1.70 -10.29 -11.90
N THR A 58 0.80 -10.55 -10.95
CA THR A 58 1.13 -11.20 -9.68
C THR A 58 1.68 -12.60 -9.93
N GLY A 59 1.05 -13.38 -10.81
CA GLY A 59 1.55 -14.71 -11.18
C GLY A 59 2.95 -14.65 -11.82
N LEU A 60 3.20 -13.67 -12.68
CA LEU A 60 4.53 -13.42 -13.27
C LEU A 60 5.56 -13.06 -12.21
N MET A 61 5.20 -12.20 -11.26
CA MET A 61 6.07 -11.80 -10.15
C MET A 61 6.40 -12.98 -9.24
N LEU A 62 5.40 -13.78 -8.85
CA LEU A 62 5.60 -14.99 -8.06
C LEU A 62 6.46 -16.03 -8.81
N ALA A 63 6.28 -16.17 -10.12
CA ALA A 63 7.14 -17.01 -10.93
C ALA A 63 8.58 -16.49 -10.95
N ALA A 64 8.79 -15.18 -11.07
CA ALA A 64 10.13 -14.60 -11.03
C ALA A 64 10.83 -14.84 -9.69
N PHE A 65 10.11 -14.71 -8.56
CA PHE A 65 10.62 -15.06 -7.22
C PHE A 65 10.96 -16.55 -7.11
N ARG A 66 10.09 -17.42 -7.65
CA ARG A 66 10.29 -18.88 -7.65
C ARG A 66 11.60 -19.31 -8.34
N TYR A 67 12.11 -18.50 -9.27
CA TYR A 67 13.35 -18.71 -10.02
C TYR A 67 14.52 -17.84 -9.53
N GLU A 68 14.39 -17.17 -8.37
CA GLU A 68 15.47 -16.37 -7.73
C GLU A 68 16.00 -15.26 -8.65
N PHE A 69 15.12 -14.64 -9.45
CA PHE A 69 15.47 -13.52 -10.33
C PHE A 69 15.39 -12.16 -9.63
N ASP A 70 15.89 -12.07 -8.40
CA ASP A 70 15.76 -10.90 -7.52
C ASP A 70 16.23 -9.60 -8.15
N TRP A 71 17.39 -9.64 -8.82
CA TRP A 71 17.92 -8.47 -9.54
C TRP A 71 17.00 -8.00 -10.67
N ALA A 72 16.33 -8.94 -11.36
CA ALA A 72 15.45 -8.63 -12.47
C ALA A 72 14.14 -8.04 -11.97
N ILE A 73 13.62 -8.54 -10.84
CA ILE A 73 12.44 -7.99 -10.16
C ILE A 73 12.74 -6.58 -9.65
N ARG A 74 13.89 -6.38 -9.00
CA ARG A 74 14.33 -5.05 -8.55
C ARG A 74 14.44 -4.07 -9.72
N LEU A 75 15.06 -4.48 -10.82
CA LEU A 75 15.18 -3.64 -12.02
C LEU A 75 13.82 -3.35 -12.66
N LEU A 76 12.92 -4.33 -12.70
CA LEU A 76 11.55 -4.16 -13.18
C LEU A 76 10.80 -3.13 -12.35
N ILE A 77 10.83 -3.26 -11.02
CA ILE A 77 10.14 -2.34 -10.11
C ILE A 77 10.71 -0.94 -10.25
N VAL A 78 12.03 -0.76 -10.20
CA VAL A 78 12.68 0.54 -10.42
C VAL A 78 12.33 1.12 -11.80
N GLY A 79 12.28 0.28 -12.83
CA GLY A 79 11.88 0.67 -14.17
C GLY A 79 10.43 1.18 -14.23
N VAL A 80 9.50 0.47 -13.59
CA VAL A 80 8.09 0.89 -13.46
C VAL A 80 8.00 2.18 -12.63
N SER A 81 8.78 2.32 -11.56
CA SER A 81 8.86 3.54 -10.75
C SER A 81 9.29 4.72 -11.60
N ALA A 82 10.40 4.58 -12.35
CA ALA A 82 10.91 5.61 -13.25
C ALA A 82 9.89 5.98 -14.33
N TRP A 83 9.24 4.97 -14.92
CA TRP A 83 8.23 5.15 -15.95
C TRP A 83 7.01 5.92 -15.44
N LEU A 84 6.45 5.54 -14.29
CA LEU A 84 5.32 6.26 -13.67
C LEU A 84 5.71 7.67 -13.23
N SER A 85 6.88 7.84 -12.62
CA SER A 85 7.42 9.17 -12.29
C SER A 85 7.55 10.04 -13.53
N TRP A 86 7.99 9.48 -14.66
CA TRP A 86 8.06 10.20 -15.92
C TRP A 86 6.68 10.68 -16.39
N TYR A 87 5.64 9.83 -16.33
CA TYR A 87 4.26 10.25 -16.62
C TYR A 87 3.82 11.44 -15.76
N VAL A 88 4.10 11.38 -14.46
CA VAL A 88 3.78 12.45 -13.51
C VAL A 88 4.49 13.75 -13.88
N PHE A 89 5.81 13.72 -14.11
CA PHE A 89 6.56 14.93 -14.44
C PHE A 89 6.26 15.45 -15.85
N ALA A 90 5.97 14.56 -16.81
CA ALA A 90 5.63 14.90 -18.18
C ALA A 90 4.27 15.61 -18.30
N ALA A 91 3.39 15.47 -17.30
CA ALA A 91 2.15 16.22 -17.23
C ALA A 91 2.38 17.73 -17.04
N PHE A 92 3.52 18.13 -16.48
CA PHE A 92 3.83 19.55 -16.18
C PHE A 92 5.01 20.11 -16.98
N ALA A 93 5.76 19.25 -17.67
CA ALA A 93 6.99 19.63 -18.36
C ALA A 93 7.18 18.85 -19.65
N PRO A 94 7.95 19.38 -20.63
CA PRO A 94 8.32 18.63 -21.82
C PRO A 94 8.95 17.26 -21.49
N PRO A 95 8.65 16.21 -22.28
CA PRO A 95 9.14 14.84 -22.06
C PRO A 95 10.61 14.68 -21.69
N LEU A 96 11.49 15.45 -22.33
CA LEU A 96 12.94 15.40 -22.10
C LEU A 96 13.33 16.01 -20.75
N LEU A 97 12.64 17.05 -20.30
CA LEU A 97 12.86 17.66 -18.99
C LEU A 97 12.28 16.79 -17.88
N ALA A 98 11.12 16.17 -18.11
CA ALA A 98 10.49 15.22 -17.19
C ALA A 98 11.32 13.95 -16.95
N ALA A 99 12.13 13.55 -17.94
CA ALA A 99 13.04 12.40 -17.81
C ALA A 99 14.12 12.61 -16.73
N VAL A 100 14.57 13.85 -16.50
CA VAL A 100 15.63 14.14 -15.51
C VAL A 100 15.21 13.76 -14.08
N PRO A 101 14.10 14.27 -13.52
CA PRO A 101 13.65 13.87 -12.19
C PRO A 101 13.17 12.41 -12.14
N ALA A 102 12.62 11.85 -13.22
CA ALA A 102 12.25 10.44 -13.27
C ALA A 102 13.47 9.50 -13.16
N ILE A 103 14.56 9.83 -13.86
CA ILE A 103 15.85 9.12 -13.74
C ILE A 103 16.43 9.32 -12.33
N ALA A 104 16.29 10.51 -11.73
CA ALA A 104 16.75 10.75 -10.37
C ALA A 104 16.04 9.85 -9.35
N VAL A 105 14.72 9.62 -9.49
CA VAL A 105 13.97 8.64 -8.69
C VAL A 105 14.55 7.24 -8.87
N ALA A 106 14.78 6.82 -10.12
CA ALA A 106 15.34 5.50 -10.42
C ALA A 106 16.74 5.29 -9.81
N VAL A 107 17.63 6.28 -9.96
CA VAL A 107 18.98 6.25 -9.40
C VAL A 107 18.92 6.25 -7.87
N GLY A 108 18.03 7.04 -7.27
CA GLY A 108 17.82 7.05 -5.81
C GLY A 108 17.46 5.67 -5.28
N LEU A 109 16.51 4.98 -5.90
CA LEU A 109 16.09 3.63 -5.50
C LEU A 109 17.18 2.56 -5.73
N LEU A 110 18.08 2.77 -6.68
CA LEU A 110 19.17 1.83 -6.94
C LEU A 110 20.37 2.02 -6.00
N VAL A 111 20.72 3.29 -5.73
CA VAL A 111 21.97 3.66 -5.05
C VAL A 111 21.77 3.85 -3.55
N HIS A 112 20.60 4.34 -3.11
CA HIS A 112 20.36 4.71 -1.72
C HIS A 112 18.89 4.50 -1.31
N PRO A 113 18.41 3.23 -1.26
CA PRO A 113 17.02 2.90 -0.95
C PRO A 113 16.70 3.03 0.54
N GLU A 114 16.84 4.24 1.09
CA GLU A 114 16.35 4.54 2.44
C GLU A 114 14.83 4.67 2.47
N TRP A 115 14.24 4.50 3.65
CA TRP A 115 12.80 4.60 3.86
C TRP A 115 12.19 5.88 3.26
N TYR A 116 12.85 7.04 3.40
CA TYR A 116 12.32 8.30 2.87
C TYR A 116 12.43 8.40 1.35
N VAL A 117 13.38 7.71 0.71
CA VAL A 117 13.50 7.63 -0.75
C VAL A 117 12.42 6.71 -1.30
N ILE A 118 12.24 5.55 -0.65
CA ILE A 118 11.22 4.57 -0.96
C ILE A 118 9.82 5.18 -0.82
N ASP A 119 9.53 5.84 0.31
CA ASP A 119 8.25 6.49 0.57
C ASP A 119 7.98 7.65 -0.39
N ALA A 120 8.98 8.50 -0.66
CA ALA A 120 8.80 9.59 -1.61
C ALA A 120 8.51 9.08 -3.03
N ALA A 121 9.22 8.04 -3.46
CA ALA A 121 8.96 7.38 -4.74
C ALA A 121 7.58 6.69 -4.74
N GLY A 122 7.24 5.98 -3.67
CA GLY A 122 5.97 5.29 -3.49
C GLY A 122 4.79 6.27 -3.50
N VAL A 123 4.87 7.39 -2.79
CA VAL A 123 3.85 8.45 -2.80
C VAL A 123 3.69 9.05 -4.19
N LEU A 124 4.80 9.35 -4.89
CA LEU A 124 4.78 9.90 -6.24
C LEU A 124 4.13 8.91 -7.23
N MET A 125 4.56 7.65 -7.21
CA MET A 125 3.99 6.57 -8.01
C MET A 125 2.53 6.34 -7.68
N GLY A 126 2.18 6.37 -6.39
CA GLY A 126 0.84 6.11 -5.91
C GLY A 126 -0.14 7.20 -6.32
N ALA A 127 0.26 8.48 -6.22
CA ALA A 127 -0.51 9.60 -6.75
C ALA A 127 -0.69 9.49 -8.27
N GLY A 128 0.39 9.19 -9.00
CA GLY A 128 0.34 9.00 -10.46
C GLY A 128 -0.56 7.85 -10.89
N ALA A 129 -0.41 6.68 -10.26
CA ALA A 129 -1.22 5.50 -10.54
C ALA A 129 -2.69 5.74 -10.18
N ALA A 130 -2.99 6.28 -9.00
CA ALA A 130 -4.36 6.59 -8.59
C ALA A 130 -5.01 7.64 -9.51
N GLY A 131 -4.27 8.65 -9.96
CA GLY A 131 -4.74 9.63 -10.94
C GLY A 131 -5.04 9.00 -12.30
N LEU A 132 -4.11 8.21 -12.85
CA LEU A 132 -4.28 7.50 -14.11
C LEU A 132 -5.47 6.53 -14.07
N PHE A 133 -5.55 5.69 -13.03
CA PHE A 133 -6.69 4.80 -12.85
C PHE A 133 -7.98 5.56 -12.59
N GLY A 134 -7.93 6.68 -11.86
CA GLY A 134 -9.07 7.53 -11.58
C GLY A 134 -9.72 8.12 -12.82
N ILE A 135 -8.93 8.49 -13.84
CA ILE A 135 -9.47 8.93 -15.14
C ILE A 135 -9.79 7.75 -16.07
N SER A 136 -9.31 6.55 -15.77
CA SER A 136 -9.55 5.34 -16.59
C SER A 136 -10.79 4.57 -16.17
N PHE A 137 -11.15 4.62 -14.89
CA PHE A 137 -12.30 3.92 -14.37
C PHE A 137 -13.39 4.91 -14.00
N GLY A 138 -14.50 4.84 -14.73
CA GLY A 138 -15.76 5.42 -14.35
C GLY A 138 -16.25 4.89 -13.00
N ILE A 139 -17.35 5.45 -12.52
CA ILE A 139 -17.88 5.14 -11.19
C ILE A 139 -18.16 3.65 -11.04
N LEU A 140 -18.92 3.06 -11.97
CA LEU A 140 -19.29 1.65 -11.90
C LEU A 140 -18.05 0.73 -11.97
N PRO A 141 -17.13 0.89 -12.94
CA PRO A 141 -15.90 0.10 -12.97
C PRO A 141 -15.04 0.23 -11.71
N ALA A 142 -14.90 1.42 -11.15
CA ALA A 142 -14.15 1.66 -9.92
C ALA A 142 -14.80 0.92 -8.73
N LEU A 143 -16.12 1.03 -8.56
CA LEU A 143 -16.87 0.33 -7.51
C LEU A 143 -16.69 -1.20 -7.60
N VAL A 144 -16.76 -1.76 -8.82
CA VAL A 144 -16.56 -3.20 -9.05
C VAL A 144 -15.14 -3.61 -8.69
N LEU A 145 -14.13 -2.87 -9.15
CA LEU A 145 -12.72 -3.16 -8.89
C LEU A 145 -12.41 -3.13 -7.39
N LEU A 146 -12.78 -2.03 -6.70
CA LEU A 146 -12.51 -1.86 -5.27
C LEU A 146 -13.22 -2.92 -4.43
N THR A 147 -14.47 -3.23 -4.77
CA THR A 147 -15.25 -4.26 -4.08
C THR A 147 -14.63 -5.64 -4.28
N PHE A 148 -14.21 -5.96 -5.51
CA PHE A 148 -13.54 -7.24 -5.80
C PHE A 148 -12.26 -7.39 -5.00
N LEU A 149 -11.39 -6.36 -4.99
CA LEU A 149 -10.13 -6.39 -4.25
C LEU A 149 -10.35 -6.46 -2.74
N ALA A 150 -11.34 -5.75 -2.21
CA ALA A 150 -11.72 -5.84 -0.80
C ALA A 150 -12.20 -7.25 -0.43
N VAL A 151 -13.08 -7.86 -1.24
CA VAL A 151 -13.57 -9.22 -1.00
C VAL A 151 -12.43 -10.24 -1.10
N TYR A 152 -11.55 -10.10 -2.10
CA TYR A 152 -10.38 -10.95 -2.25
C TYR A 152 -9.47 -10.89 -1.01
N ASP A 153 -9.14 -9.68 -0.53
CA ASP A 153 -8.31 -9.48 0.65
C ASP A 153 -8.95 -10.07 1.92
N ALA A 154 -10.26 -9.84 2.11
CA ALA A 154 -11.00 -10.45 3.22
C ALA A 154 -10.96 -11.99 3.19
N ILE A 155 -11.13 -12.60 2.02
CA ILE A 155 -11.07 -14.05 1.85
C ILE A 155 -9.64 -14.55 2.08
N SER A 156 -8.64 -13.84 1.55
CA SER A 156 -7.23 -14.19 1.69
C SER A 156 -6.81 -14.24 3.16
N VAL A 157 -7.18 -13.21 3.94
CA VAL A 157 -6.80 -13.06 5.34
C VAL A 157 -7.64 -13.95 6.27
N TYR A 158 -8.98 -13.90 6.19
CA TYR A 158 -9.84 -14.61 7.15
C TYR A 158 -10.25 -16.02 6.72
N GLY A 159 -10.16 -16.32 5.42
CA GLY A 159 -10.57 -17.61 4.87
C GLY A 159 -9.41 -18.58 4.71
N THR A 160 -8.38 -18.17 3.96
CA THR A 160 -7.27 -19.06 3.59
C THR A 160 -6.03 -18.92 4.45
N GLU A 161 -5.91 -17.85 5.25
CA GLU A 161 -4.73 -17.53 6.07
C GLU A 161 -3.38 -17.59 5.31
N HIS A 162 -3.41 -17.57 3.98
CA HIS A 162 -2.24 -17.84 3.11
C HIS A 162 -1.19 -16.72 3.15
N MET A 163 -1.56 -15.55 3.68
CA MET A 163 -0.65 -14.44 3.95
C MET A 163 0.24 -14.69 5.19
N LEU A 164 -0.18 -15.56 6.12
CA LEU A 164 0.59 -15.91 7.32
C LEU A 164 1.68 -16.97 7.04
N SER A 165 1.59 -17.70 5.92
CA SER A 165 2.55 -18.76 5.53
C SER A 165 3.51 -18.37 4.40
N LEU A 166 3.44 -17.14 3.89
CA LEU A 166 4.33 -16.60 2.85
C LEU A 166 5.38 -15.60 3.38
N ALA A 167 5.44 -15.42 4.70
CA ALA A 167 6.31 -14.43 5.34
C ALA A 167 7.83 -14.75 5.28
N GLU A 168 8.23 -15.91 4.75
CA GLU A 168 9.63 -16.38 4.78
C GLU A 168 10.49 -15.97 3.56
N GLY A 169 10.01 -15.14 2.61
CA GLY A 169 10.78 -14.92 1.37
C GLY A 169 10.65 -13.60 0.62
N VAL A 170 10.09 -12.53 1.22
CA VAL A 170 9.84 -11.27 0.46
C VAL A 170 10.35 -10.00 1.16
N MET A 171 11.17 -10.08 2.22
CA MET A 171 11.62 -8.85 2.92
C MET A 171 13.00 -8.31 2.53
N ASP A 172 13.77 -8.95 1.64
CA ASP A 172 15.18 -8.53 1.41
C ASP A 172 15.39 -7.50 0.28
N LEU A 173 14.31 -7.00 -0.35
CA LEU A 173 14.43 -6.30 -1.64
C LEU A 173 14.34 -4.77 -1.60
N ASN A 174 13.98 -4.14 -0.48
CA ASN A 174 13.94 -2.67 -0.34
C ASN A 174 13.30 -1.94 -1.52
N ILE A 175 12.14 -2.44 -1.94
CA ILE A 175 11.43 -2.00 -3.13
C ILE A 175 10.24 -1.11 -2.76
N PRO A 176 9.90 -0.09 -3.57
CA PRO A 176 8.77 0.82 -3.37
C PRO A 176 7.40 0.15 -3.66
N VAL A 177 7.24 -1.09 -3.24
CA VAL A 177 5.96 -1.81 -3.19
C VAL A 177 5.34 -1.72 -1.79
N VAL A 178 6.15 -1.34 -0.80
CA VAL A 178 5.78 -1.17 0.61
C VAL A 178 6.17 0.24 1.06
N LEU A 179 5.28 0.91 1.77
CA LEU A 179 5.53 2.16 2.48
C LEU A 179 6.05 1.85 3.89
N VAL A 180 7.09 2.55 4.30
CA VAL A 180 7.80 2.34 5.56
C VAL A 180 7.45 3.47 6.53
N ILE A 181 6.76 3.14 7.62
CA ILE A 181 6.32 4.11 8.62
C ILE A 181 7.24 4.02 9.83
N PRO A 182 8.24 4.89 9.94
CA PRO A 182 9.16 4.85 11.07
C PRO A 182 8.50 5.35 12.36
N LEU A 183 8.76 4.68 13.48
CA LEU A 183 8.35 5.14 14.81
C LEU A 183 9.27 6.21 15.38
N SER A 184 10.49 6.35 14.83
CA SER A 184 11.48 7.35 15.19
C SER A 184 12.12 7.96 13.93
N LEU A 185 12.49 9.24 13.96
CA LEU A 185 13.12 9.89 12.80
C LEU A 185 14.59 9.49 12.59
N SER A 186 15.19 8.81 13.57
CA SER A 186 16.53 8.24 13.50
C SER A 186 16.53 6.83 12.92
N TYR A 187 15.37 6.30 12.55
CA TYR A 187 15.25 5.00 11.89
C TYR A 187 15.99 5.00 10.56
N SER A 188 16.79 3.95 10.34
CA SER A 188 17.56 3.69 9.13
C SER A 188 17.17 2.31 8.62
N LEU A 189 16.65 2.24 7.39
CA LEU A 189 16.25 0.95 6.80
C LEU A 189 17.50 0.14 6.43
N LEU A 190 18.54 0.84 5.97
CA LEU A 190 19.80 0.21 5.56
C LEU A 190 20.60 -0.40 6.72
N GLU A 191 20.39 0.07 7.96
CA GLU A 191 21.03 -0.50 9.16
C GLU A 191 20.30 -1.77 9.64
N GLU A 192 18.97 -1.84 9.48
CA GLU A 192 18.21 -3.06 9.80
C GLU A 192 18.48 -4.20 8.81
N ASP A 193 18.77 -3.90 7.55
CA ASP A 193 19.10 -4.90 6.52
C ASP A 193 20.57 -5.34 6.51
N ASP A 194 21.44 -4.77 7.37
CA ASP A 194 22.84 -5.18 7.43
C ASP A 194 22.97 -6.49 8.25
N PRO A 195 23.34 -7.63 7.64
CA PRO A 195 23.49 -8.90 8.35
C PRO A 195 24.60 -8.86 9.43
N ALA A 196 25.38 -7.78 9.53
CA ALA A 196 26.34 -7.56 10.61
C ALA A 196 25.70 -7.10 11.94
N ASP A 197 24.45 -6.59 11.94
CA ASP A 197 23.81 -6.03 13.14
C ASP A 197 22.85 -7.00 13.86
N GLY A 198 22.78 -8.26 13.42
CA GLY A 198 22.25 -9.41 14.20
C GLY A 198 20.76 -9.39 14.56
N ASN A 199 20.02 -8.35 14.21
CA ASN A 199 18.57 -8.29 14.37
C ASN A 199 17.87 -8.71 13.08
N ASP A 200 18.18 -9.92 12.63
CA ASP A 200 17.37 -10.60 11.63
C ASP A 200 15.97 -10.82 12.24
N PRO A 201 14.85 -10.43 11.60
CA PRO A 201 13.51 -10.65 12.16
C PRO A 201 13.17 -12.14 12.33
N ALA A 202 14.08 -13.04 11.92
CA ALA A 202 13.87 -14.46 11.78
C ALA A 202 14.72 -15.35 12.72
N ASP A 203 15.60 -14.81 13.56
CA ASP A 203 16.32 -15.63 14.54
C ASP A 203 15.80 -15.34 15.94
N GLY A 204 14.94 -16.24 16.44
CA GLY A 204 14.56 -16.33 17.84
C GLY A 204 15.73 -16.76 18.72
N ASN A 205 16.82 -16.00 18.71
CA ASN A 205 17.97 -16.27 19.56
C ASN A 205 17.80 -15.54 20.89
N ASP A 206 17.49 -16.35 21.90
CA ASP A 206 17.77 -16.11 23.32
C ASP A 206 19.04 -15.25 23.49
N PRO A 207 19.00 -14.16 24.29
CA PRO A 207 20.24 -13.56 24.72
C PRO A 207 20.96 -14.56 25.61
N ALA A 208 22.03 -15.15 25.06
CA ALA A 208 22.97 -15.95 25.81
C ALA A 208 23.48 -15.12 27.01
N ASP A 209 23.03 -15.48 28.20
CA ASP A 209 23.58 -15.04 29.48
C ASP A 209 25.07 -15.41 29.53
N GLY A 210 25.93 -14.42 29.31
CA GLY A 210 27.36 -14.50 29.56
C GLY A 210 27.70 -13.87 30.91
N ASP A 211 27.87 -14.68 31.96
CA ASP A 211 29.11 -14.72 32.75
C ASP A 211 28.98 -15.62 34.00
N GLY A 212 29.86 -16.62 34.11
CA GLY A 212 30.01 -17.41 35.33
C GLY A 212 30.83 -18.70 35.18
N VAL A 213 32.15 -18.55 35.08
CA VAL A 213 33.15 -19.64 35.13
C VAL A 213 33.10 -20.38 36.48
N ASP A 214 33.06 -21.72 36.51
CA ASP A 214 34.06 -22.59 37.18
C ASP A 214 33.79 -24.12 37.02
N GLY A 215 34.83 -24.83 36.58
CA GLY A 215 35.31 -26.18 36.96
C GLY A 215 34.38 -27.40 37.16
N GLY A 216 34.72 -28.49 36.45
CA GLY A 216 34.67 -29.85 37.02
C GLY A 216 34.15 -30.97 36.10
N GLU A 217 35.00 -31.96 35.83
CA GLU A 217 34.74 -33.17 35.04
C GLU A 217 33.80 -34.20 35.74
N ILE A 218 33.31 -35.16 34.91
CA ILE A 218 33.01 -36.60 35.14
C ILE A 218 31.54 -37.06 34.98
N ASP A 219 31.35 -37.97 34.00
CA ASP A 219 30.44 -39.12 33.80
C ASP A 219 29.25 -39.38 34.76
N ASP A 220 28.07 -39.76 34.22
CA ASP A 220 27.55 -41.16 34.17
C ASP A 220 26.05 -41.21 33.71
N GLU A 221 25.60 -42.39 33.29
CA GLU A 221 24.31 -42.69 32.63
C GLU A 221 23.03 -42.65 33.51
N THR A 222 21.87 -42.72 32.80
CA THR A 222 20.55 -43.32 33.12
C THR A 222 19.34 -42.52 33.69
N ASP A 223 18.25 -42.63 32.91
CA ASP A 223 16.81 -42.81 33.22
C ASP A 223 15.95 -41.76 33.94
N GLY A 224 14.83 -41.38 33.30
CA GLY A 224 13.55 -41.16 34.01
C GLY A 224 12.62 -40.03 33.52
N VAL A 225 11.70 -40.37 32.59
CA VAL A 225 10.27 -39.99 32.48
C VAL A 225 9.78 -38.61 33.01
N ALA A 226 9.18 -37.81 32.11
CA ALA A 226 7.80 -37.24 32.19
C ALA A 226 7.69 -35.76 31.78
N GLY A 227 6.82 -35.50 30.77
CA GLY A 227 5.92 -34.34 30.70
C GLY A 227 6.54 -32.98 30.34
N ASP A 228 6.38 -32.56 29.08
CA ASP A 228 5.39 -31.53 28.72
C ASP A 228 5.40 -31.34 27.19
N GLU A 229 4.26 -31.63 26.57
CA GLU A 229 3.94 -31.11 25.24
C GLU A 229 3.56 -29.64 25.45
N ALA A 230 4.53 -28.74 25.30
CA ALA A 230 4.27 -27.30 25.23
C ALA A 230 4.30 -26.89 23.75
N ASP A 231 3.12 -26.51 23.27
CA ASP A 231 2.87 -25.90 21.98
C ASP A 231 3.86 -24.76 21.68
N HIS A 232 4.73 -24.94 20.70
CA HIS A 232 5.45 -23.83 20.05
C HIS A 232 4.47 -23.07 19.14
N ALA A 233 3.60 -22.26 19.75
CA ALA A 233 3.03 -21.12 19.05
C ALA A 233 4.16 -20.09 18.91
N ALA A 234 4.59 -19.80 17.69
CA ALA A 234 5.58 -18.76 17.42
C ALA A 234 5.08 -17.43 18.02
N ASP A 235 5.82 -16.90 19.00
CA ASP A 235 5.56 -15.58 19.58
C ASP A 235 5.83 -14.53 18.50
N VAL A 236 4.76 -13.88 18.03
CA VAL A 236 4.86 -12.69 17.18
C VAL A 236 5.33 -11.56 18.08
N PRO A 237 6.49 -10.90 17.81
CA PRO A 237 7.02 -9.87 18.69
C PRO A 237 6.02 -8.73 18.87
N ASP A 238 5.91 -8.25 20.11
CA ASP A 238 4.98 -7.20 20.52
C ASP A 238 5.28 -5.90 19.74
N ILE A 239 4.24 -5.14 19.42
CA ILE A 239 4.34 -3.92 18.58
C ILE A 239 5.28 -2.87 19.21
N GLU A 240 5.50 -2.93 20.52
CA GLU A 240 6.42 -2.06 21.25
C GLU A 240 7.90 -2.28 20.89
N GLU A 241 8.26 -3.45 20.33
CA GLU A 241 9.63 -3.81 19.95
C GLU A 241 9.96 -3.48 18.49
N ARG A 242 8.95 -3.18 17.65
CA ARG A 242 9.17 -2.84 16.23
C ARG A 242 9.48 -1.38 16.06
N ASP A 243 10.56 -1.02 15.38
CA ASP A 243 10.93 0.38 15.14
C ASP A 243 10.25 1.00 13.89
N ALA A 244 9.60 0.20 13.05
CA ALA A 244 8.78 0.65 11.91
C ALA A 244 7.56 -0.25 11.61
N PHE A 245 6.58 0.30 10.89
CA PHE A 245 5.46 -0.44 10.30
C PHE A 245 5.52 -0.42 8.78
N PHE A 246 5.11 -1.53 8.17
CA PHE A 246 5.06 -1.68 6.72
C PHE A 246 3.61 -1.72 6.25
N ILE A 247 3.26 -0.90 5.26
CA ILE A 247 1.93 -0.91 4.61
C ILE A 247 2.12 -1.05 3.10
N GLY A 248 1.34 -1.91 2.45
CA GLY A 248 1.43 -2.05 0.99
C GLY A 248 1.09 -0.74 0.28
N LEU A 249 1.87 -0.34 -0.72
CA LEU A 249 1.58 0.85 -1.52
C LEU A 249 0.17 0.78 -2.14
N GLY A 250 -0.24 -0.42 -2.54
CA GLY A 250 -1.59 -0.69 -3.06
C GLY A 250 -2.72 -0.24 -2.13
N ASP A 251 -2.52 -0.33 -0.81
CA ASP A 251 -3.54 0.05 0.18
C ASP A 251 -3.81 1.56 0.19
N ALA A 252 -2.81 2.38 -0.17
CA ALA A 252 -2.99 3.82 -0.34
C ALA A 252 -3.55 4.16 -1.74
N VAL A 253 -3.15 3.40 -2.77
CA VAL A 253 -3.49 3.68 -4.18
C VAL A 253 -4.92 3.29 -4.51
N ILE A 254 -5.34 2.06 -4.18
CA ILE A 254 -6.63 1.51 -4.59
C ILE A 254 -7.83 2.36 -4.11
N PRO A 255 -7.94 2.77 -2.83
CA PRO A 255 -9.03 3.65 -2.42
C PRO A 255 -8.91 5.06 -3.04
N ALA A 256 -7.70 5.54 -3.32
CA ALA A 256 -7.48 6.82 -4.00
C ALA A 256 -7.97 6.81 -5.47
N VAL A 257 -8.04 5.64 -6.13
CA VAL A 257 -8.70 5.50 -7.44
C VAL A 257 -10.16 5.94 -7.37
N MET A 258 -10.89 5.56 -6.33
CA MET A 258 -12.29 5.97 -6.15
C MET A 258 -12.41 7.49 -5.91
N VAL A 259 -11.45 8.07 -5.18
CA VAL A 259 -11.40 9.53 -4.97
C VAL A 259 -11.21 10.27 -6.30
N ALA A 260 -10.24 9.86 -7.11
CA ALA A 260 -9.96 10.46 -8.41
C ALA A 260 -11.08 10.19 -9.44
N SER A 261 -11.66 9.00 -9.44
CA SER A 261 -12.83 8.65 -10.26
C SER A 261 -14.06 9.47 -9.87
N ALA A 262 -14.33 9.65 -8.58
CA ALA A 262 -15.42 10.49 -8.10
C ALA A 262 -15.22 11.96 -8.50
N ALA A 263 -14.00 12.49 -8.41
CA ALA A 263 -13.67 13.84 -8.86
C ALA A 263 -13.90 14.05 -10.37
N THR A 264 -13.64 13.01 -11.17
CA THR A 264 -13.71 13.06 -12.64
C THR A 264 -15.12 12.81 -13.18
N PHE A 265 -15.81 11.81 -12.65
CA PHE A 265 -17.02 11.25 -13.27
C PHE A 265 -18.31 11.48 -12.47
N SER A 266 -18.23 11.94 -11.23
CA SER A 266 -19.45 12.25 -10.47
C SER A 266 -20.13 13.51 -11.02
N SER A 267 -21.45 13.48 -11.13
CA SER A 267 -22.27 14.63 -11.53
C SER A 267 -22.48 15.65 -10.41
N ALA A 268 -21.95 15.38 -9.21
CA ALA A 268 -22.03 16.32 -8.10
C ALA A 268 -21.33 17.65 -8.44
N PRO A 269 -21.87 18.80 -7.99
CA PRO A 269 -21.24 20.09 -8.22
C PRO A 269 -19.80 20.14 -7.68
N ALA A 270 -18.91 20.74 -8.45
CA ALA A 270 -17.54 21.01 -8.01
C ALA A 270 -17.55 22.00 -6.83
N LEU A 271 -16.74 21.70 -5.82
CA LEU A 271 -16.37 22.63 -4.77
C LEU A 271 -15.38 23.63 -5.37
N SER A 272 -15.54 24.92 -5.11
CA SER A 272 -14.68 25.97 -5.64
C SER A 272 -13.32 26.02 -4.93
N VAL A 273 -12.55 24.94 -5.04
CA VAL A 273 -11.20 24.80 -4.52
C VAL A 273 -10.21 25.12 -5.64
N PRO A 274 -9.31 26.10 -5.46
CA PRO A 274 -8.28 26.39 -6.45
C PRO A 274 -7.41 25.17 -6.74
N PHE A 275 -7.10 24.91 -8.01
CA PHE A 275 -6.16 23.87 -8.49
C PHE A 275 -6.56 22.41 -8.23
N ILE A 276 -7.69 22.13 -7.59
CA ILE A 276 -8.14 20.77 -7.30
C ILE A 276 -9.59 20.64 -7.77
N GLY A 277 -9.84 19.73 -8.71
CA GLY A 277 -11.18 19.35 -9.18
C GLY A 277 -11.96 18.57 -8.12
N LEU A 278 -12.19 19.16 -6.96
CA LEU A 278 -12.81 18.49 -5.82
C LEU A 278 -14.32 18.63 -5.87
N ASN A 279 -15.06 17.56 -5.61
CA ASN A 279 -16.49 17.59 -5.34
C ASN A 279 -16.79 16.92 -3.99
N LEU A 280 -18.02 17.05 -3.50
CA LEU A 280 -18.40 16.48 -2.20
C LEU A 280 -18.23 14.94 -2.12
N PRO A 281 -18.60 14.16 -3.17
CA PRO A 281 -18.34 12.71 -3.19
C PRO A 281 -16.86 12.35 -3.05
N ALA A 282 -15.96 13.00 -3.80
CA ALA A 282 -14.52 12.76 -3.70
C ALA A 282 -13.99 13.11 -2.30
N LEU A 283 -14.42 14.25 -1.73
CA LEU A 283 -14.01 14.67 -0.39
C LEU A 283 -14.45 13.67 0.70
N LEU A 284 -15.70 13.19 0.63
CA LEU A 284 -16.17 12.20 1.61
C LEU A 284 -15.58 10.82 1.36
N ALA A 285 -15.25 10.44 0.12
CA ALA A 285 -14.47 9.24 -0.17
C ALA A 285 -13.07 9.31 0.48
N MET A 286 -12.41 10.48 0.44
CA MET A 286 -11.15 10.68 1.14
C MET A 286 -11.30 10.52 2.64
N GLY A 287 -12.28 11.23 3.22
CA GLY A 287 -12.57 11.13 4.65
C GLY A 287 -12.92 9.70 5.08
N GLY A 288 -13.66 8.97 4.25
CA GLY A 288 -14.01 7.57 4.46
C GLY A 288 -12.79 6.65 4.44
N THR A 289 -11.87 6.84 3.49
CA THR A 289 -10.59 6.10 3.43
C THR A 289 -9.77 6.32 4.70
N LEU A 290 -9.63 7.58 5.13
CA LEU A 290 -8.90 7.92 6.36
C LEU A 290 -9.57 7.36 7.61
N ALA A 291 -10.91 7.38 7.68
CA ALA A 291 -11.64 6.75 8.77
C ALA A 291 -11.41 5.22 8.80
N GLY A 292 -11.44 4.57 7.63
CA GLY A 292 -11.10 3.16 7.48
C GLY A 292 -9.68 2.85 7.95
N LEU A 293 -8.71 3.67 7.56
CA LEU A 293 -7.32 3.55 7.99
C LEU A 293 -7.18 3.70 9.51
N LEU A 294 -7.86 4.67 10.12
CA LEU A 294 -7.81 4.85 11.58
C LEU A 294 -8.40 3.66 12.34
N VAL A 295 -9.48 3.06 11.82
CA VAL A 295 -10.06 1.83 12.38
C VAL A 295 -9.08 0.67 12.24
N LEU A 296 -8.46 0.52 11.06
CA LEU A 296 -7.47 -0.50 10.77
C LEU A 296 -6.27 -0.41 11.71
N LEU A 297 -5.64 0.76 11.78
CA LEU A 297 -4.47 0.98 12.63
C LEU A 297 -4.82 0.75 14.11
N ARG A 298 -6.03 1.12 14.53
CA ARG A 298 -6.52 0.83 15.88
C ARG A 298 -6.65 -0.66 16.17
N TRP A 299 -6.97 -1.48 15.18
CA TRP A 299 -7.04 -2.94 15.34
C TRP A 299 -5.68 -3.61 15.24
N VAL A 300 -4.81 -3.13 14.35
CA VAL A 300 -3.41 -3.57 14.25
C VAL A 300 -2.69 -3.32 15.57
N MET A 301 -2.82 -2.13 16.15
CA MET A 301 -2.27 -1.80 17.49
C MET A 301 -2.82 -2.67 18.64
N LYS A 302 -3.87 -3.46 18.41
CA LYS A 302 -4.39 -4.45 19.38
C LYS A 302 -3.90 -5.87 19.10
N GLY A 303 -2.87 -6.04 18.28
CA GLY A 303 -2.25 -7.33 17.97
C GLY A 303 -3.10 -8.26 17.11
N ARG A 304 -4.10 -7.73 16.38
CA ARG A 304 -4.97 -8.55 15.53
C ARG A 304 -4.69 -8.27 14.06
N PRO A 305 -4.14 -9.22 13.28
CA PRO A 305 -4.05 -9.06 11.83
C PRO A 305 -5.45 -8.94 11.24
N HIS A 306 -5.65 -7.97 10.35
CA HIS A 306 -6.93 -7.70 9.69
C HIS A 306 -6.71 -7.44 8.21
N ALA A 307 -7.70 -7.82 7.40
CA ALA A 307 -7.75 -7.47 5.99
C ALA A 307 -7.83 -5.95 5.85
N GLY A 308 -6.90 -5.37 5.09
CA GLY A 308 -6.75 -3.94 4.98
C GLY A 308 -7.75 -3.31 4.01
N LEU A 309 -7.82 -3.86 2.80
CA LEU A 309 -8.64 -3.31 1.72
C LEU A 309 -10.14 -3.26 2.06
N PRO A 310 -10.76 -4.19 2.81
CA PRO A 310 -12.15 -4.06 3.23
C PRO A 310 -12.47 -2.77 3.97
N LEU A 311 -11.60 -2.34 4.89
CA LEU A 311 -11.83 -1.11 5.65
C LEU A 311 -11.53 0.12 4.82
N LEU A 312 -10.44 0.08 4.04
CA LEU A 312 -9.99 1.22 3.23
C LEU A 312 -10.93 1.46 2.04
N ASN A 313 -11.16 0.43 1.21
CA ASN A 313 -12.06 0.52 0.07
C ASN A 313 -13.51 0.66 0.51
N GLY A 314 -13.94 -0.07 1.56
CA GLY A 314 -15.27 0.08 2.13
C GLY A 314 -15.53 1.49 2.66
N GLY A 315 -14.53 2.08 3.32
CA GLY A 315 -14.53 3.48 3.74
C GLY A 315 -14.63 4.45 2.55
N ALA A 316 -13.79 4.26 1.52
CA ALA A 316 -13.80 5.07 0.30
C ALA A 316 -15.16 5.02 -0.41
N ILE A 317 -15.71 3.82 -0.63
CA ILE A 317 -17.01 3.60 -1.28
C ILE A 317 -18.14 4.18 -0.42
N GLY A 318 -18.15 3.90 0.88
CA GLY A 318 -19.18 4.41 1.80
C GLY A 318 -19.17 5.94 1.87
N GLY A 319 -17.98 6.54 1.93
CA GLY A 319 -17.79 7.99 1.89
C GLY A 319 -18.26 8.60 0.56
N TYR A 320 -17.88 7.99 -0.57
CA TYR A 320 -18.33 8.37 -1.90
C TYR A 320 -19.86 8.37 -2.01
N LEU A 321 -20.51 7.26 -1.66
CA LEU A 321 -21.97 7.11 -1.76
C LEU A 321 -22.70 8.10 -0.85
N LEU A 322 -22.21 8.28 0.39
CA LEU A 322 -22.73 9.29 1.29
C LEU A 322 -22.63 10.69 0.68
N GLY A 323 -21.46 11.03 0.11
CA GLY A 323 -21.23 12.34 -0.50
C GLY A 323 -22.07 12.58 -1.74
N ALA A 324 -22.31 11.54 -2.55
CA ALA A 324 -23.20 11.60 -3.71
C ALA A 324 -24.64 11.87 -3.29
N LEU A 325 -25.15 11.14 -2.31
CA LEU A 325 -26.52 11.32 -1.80
C LEU A 325 -26.71 12.70 -1.15
N VAL A 326 -25.74 13.18 -0.38
CA VAL A 326 -25.78 14.52 0.24
C VAL A 326 -25.71 15.62 -0.82
N ALA A 327 -24.97 15.42 -1.91
CA ALA A 327 -24.91 16.33 -3.05
C ALA A 327 -26.19 16.30 -3.92
N GLY A 328 -27.16 15.42 -3.62
CA GLY A 328 -28.41 15.29 -4.36
C GLY A 328 -28.32 14.40 -5.60
N VAL A 329 -27.23 13.63 -5.76
CA VAL A 329 -27.07 12.67 -6.86
C VAL A 329 -27.95 11.44 -6.57
N PRO A 330 -28.87 11.05 -7.46
CA PRO A 330 -29.68 9.85 -7.29
C PRO A 330 -28.83 8.59 -7.17
N LEU A 331 -29.26 7.62 -6.36
CA LEU A 331 -28.47 6.40 -6.11
C LEU A 331 -28.15 5.63 -7.40
N VAL A 332 -29.06 5.58 -8.37
CA VAL A 332 -28.83 4.91 -9.67
C VAL A 332 -27.66 5.55 -10.43
N GLU A 333 -27.58 6.88 -10.39
CA GLU A 333 -26.50 7.64 -11.01
C GLU A 333 -25.20 7.54 -10.21
N ALA A 334 -25.29 7.59 -8.88
CA ALA A 334 -24.16 7.37 -7.97
C ALA A 334 -23.57 5.95 -8.06
N LEU A 335 -24.32 4.97 -8.56
CA LEU A 335 -23.78 3.63 -8.85
C LEU A 335 -23.21 3.52 -10.27
N GLY A 336 -23.20 4.59 -11.05
CA GLY A 336 -22.81 4.59 -12.46
C GLY A 336 -23.78 3.86 -13.38
N LEU A 337 -24.98 3.51 -12.90
CA LEU A 337 -25.99 2.78 -13.68
C LEU A 337 -26.89 3.70 -14.51
N GLY A 338 -26.91 5.01 -14.23
CA GLY A 338 -27.71 5.99 -14.96
C GLY A 338 -27.26 6.24 -16.41
N VAL A 339 -26.05 5.79 -16.79
CA VAL A 339 -25.49 5.92 -18.14
C VAL A 339 -25.73 4.64 -18.97
N VAL A 340 -26.12 3.53 -18.32
CA VAL A 340 -26.26 2.20 -18.93
C VAL A 340 -27.67 1.95 -19.51
N PHE A 341 -28.62 2.86 -19.26
CA PHE A 341 -30.02 2.73 -19.71
C PHE A 341 -30.54 3.96 -20.46
#